data_AF-A0A0A5G423-F1
#
_entry.id   AF-A0A0A5G423-F1
#
_cell.length_a   1.000
_cell.length_b   1.000
_cell.length_c   1.000
_cell.angle_alpha   90.00
_cell.angle_beta   90.00
_cell.angle_gamma   90.00
#
_symmetry.space_group_name_H-M   'P 1'
#
loop_
_entity.id
_entity.type
_entity.pdbx_description
1 polymer ?
#
loop_
_entity_poly.entity_id
_entity_poly.type
_entity_poly.pdbx_seq_one_letter_code
_entity_poly.pdbx_strand_id
1 'polypeptide(L)' 'MSQPIASFVVRFHASLEEGEEDQRYRIKVTHVQNEVEMTFESFDQAMNYMKNSLDGVEIKEL' A
#
# COMPACT_ATOMS: atom_id res chain seq x y z
N MET A 1 -24.22 -12.94 0.36
CA MET A 1 -23.31 -11.91 0.92
C MET A 1 -22.06 -11.92 0.04
N SER A 2 -22.06 -11.18 -1.07
CA SER A 2 -20.88 -11.07 -1.93
C SER A 2 -19.87 -10.16 -1.24
N GLN A 3 -18.74 -10.68 -0.77
CA GLN A 3 -17.54 -9.85 -0.67
C GLN A 3 -17.03 -9.71 -2.11
N PRO A 4 -17.37 -8.64 -2.86
CA PRO A 4 -17.57 -8.80 -4.29
C PRO A 4 -16.26 -8.94 -5.06
N ILE A 5 -15.22 -8.22 -4.64
CA ILE A 5 -13.86 -8.16 -5.18
C ILE A 5 -13.24 -6.94 -4.48
N ALA A 6 -11.99 -7.02 -4.04
CA ALA A 6 -11.20 -5.85 -3.68
C ALA A 6 -10.15 -5.61 -4.77
N SER A 7 -9.93 -4.35 -5.12
CA SER A 7 -8.99 -3.98 -6.16
C SER A 7 -8.02 -2.94 -5.63
N PHE A 8 -6.75 -3.14 -5.93
CA PHE A 8 -5.68 -2.24 -5.52
C PHE A 8 -4.93 -1.75 -6.75
N VAL A 9 -4.60 -0.46 -6.78
CA VAL A 9 -3.61 0.09 -7.70
C VAL A 9 -2.33 0.26 -6.92
N VAL A 10 -1.28 -0.46 -7.33
CA VAL A 10 0.05 -0.36 -6.72
C VAL A 10 0.97 0.40 -7.68
N ARG A 11 1.54 1.51 -7.20
CA ARG A 11 2.47 2.34 -7.96
C ARG A 11 3.81 2.37 -7.25
N PHE A 12 4.88 2.35 -8.05
CA PHE A 12 6.25 2.44 -7.57
C PHE A 12 6.86 3.73 -8.11
N HIS A 13 7.32 4.58 -7.22
CA HIS A 13 8.03 5.81 -7.56
C HIS A 13 9.50 5.57 -7.24
N ALA A 14 10.35 5.50 -8.26
CA ALA A 14 11.79 5.49 -8.04
C ALA A 14 12.20 6.84 -7.42
N SER A 15 12.91 6.81 -6.30
CA SER A 15 13.57 8.01 -5.80
C SER A 15 14.87 8.18 -6.59
N LEU A 16 15.04 9.33 -7.23
CA LEU A 16 16.25 9.68 -7.99
C LEU A 16 17.25 10.47 -7.13
N GLU A 17 17.00 10.62 -5.82
CA GLU A 17 17.89 11.38 -4.95
C GLU A 17 19.18 10.59 -4.70
N GLU A 18 20.26 11.04 -5.33
CA GLU A 18 21.64 10.62 -5.08
C GLU A 18 22.03 11.02 -3.65
N GLY A 19 21.80 10.15 -2.67
CA GLY A 19 22.25 10.40 -1.29
C GLY A 19 21.75 9.44 -0.22
N GLU A 20 20.58 8.81 -0.41
CA GLU A 20 20.07 7.82 0.55
C GLU A 20 20.37 6.41 0.05
N GLU A 21 21.35 5.74 0.67
CA GLU A 21 21.85 4.43 0.23
C GLU A 21 20.79 3.31 0.30
N ASP A 22 19.70 3.48 1.04
CA ASP A 22 18.83 2.36 1.43
C ASP A 22 17.43 2.30 0.77
N GLN A 23 16.81 3.41 0.34
CA GLN A 23 15.41 3.39 -0.13
C GLN A 23 15.23 3.98 -1.54
N ARG A 24 15.44 3.13 -2.56
CA ARG A 24 15.37 3.54 -3.98
C ARG A 24 13.96 3.72 -4.53
N TYR A 25 12.94 3.44 -3.74
CA TYR A 25 11.55 3.53 -4.21
C TYR A 25 10.56 3.78 -3.08
N ARG A 26 9.45 4.40 -3.44
CA ARG A 26 8.25 4.56 -2.62
C ARG A 26 7.10 3.80 -3.25
N ILE A 27 6.41 2.98 -2.47
CA ILE A 27 5.23 2.24 -2.90
C ILE A 27 4.00 3.04 -2.52
N LYS A 28 3.06 3.21 -3.46
CA LYS A 28 1.76 3.82 -3.22
C LYS A 28 0.68 2.80 -3.54
N VAL A 29 -0.17 2.48 -2.57
CA VAL A 29 -1.30 1.54 -2.76
C VAL A 29 -2.59 2.33 -2.61
N THR A 30 -3.43 2.30 -3.65
CA THR A 30 -4.79 2.84 -3.61
C THR A 30 -5.78 1.68 -3.57
N HIS A 31 -6.58 1.58 -2.52
CA HIS A 31 -7.74 0.70 -2.47
C HIS A 31 -8.87 1.32 -3.30
N VAL A 32 -9.23 0.71 -4.42
CA VAL A 32 -10.13 1.30 -5.43
C VAL A 32 -11.54 1.53 -4.90
N GLN A 33 -12.09 0.56 -4.16
CA GLN A 33 -13.47 0.66 -3.65
C GLN A 33 -13.64 1.64 -2.50
N ASN A 34 -12.62 1.80 -1.66
CA ASN A 34 -12.66 2.67 -0.48
C ASN A 34 -12.03 4.05 -0.75
N GLU A 35 -11.41 4.22 -1.91
CA GLU A 35 -10.63 5.40 -2.32
C GLU A 35 -9.51 5.79 -1.33
N VAL A 36 -9.11 4.86 -0.46
CA VAL A 36 -8.04 5.05 0.51
C VAL A 36 -6.70 4.84 -0.17
N GLU A 37 -5.77 5.77 0.04
CA GLU A 37 -4.42 5.69 -0.49
C GLU A 37 -3.38 5.73 0.63
N MET A 38 -2.46 4.77 0.60
CA MET A 38 -1.39 4.63 1.57
C MET A 38 -0.03 4.61 0.87
N THR A 39 0.99 5.06 1.58
CA THR A 39 2.39 4.99 1.16
C THR A 39 3.12 3.97 2.02
N PHE A 40 4.03 3.22 1.40
CA PHE A 40 4.93 2.31 2.09
C PHE A 40 6.36 2.43 1.56
N GLU A 41 7.31 2.08 2.42
CA GLU A 41 8.72 2.00 2.07
C GLU A 41 9.07 0.57 1.65
N SER A 42 8.42 -0.46 2.22
CA SER A 42 8.68 -1.87 1.85
C SER A 42 7.48 -2.59 1.23
N PHE A 43 7.78 -3.60 0.42
CA PHE A 43 6.76 -4.51 -0.12
C PHE A 43 5.99 -5.24 0.99
N ASP A 44 6.67 -5.62 2.07
CA ASP A 44 6.05 -6.34 3.19
C ASP A 44 4.98 -5.47 3.88
N GLN A 45 5.26 -4.19 4.11
CA GLN A 45 4.30 -3.25 4.66
C GLN A 45 3.08 -3.07 3.73
N ALA A 46 3.33 -2.86 2.43
CA ALA A 46 2.27 -2.71 1.44
C ALA A 46 1.38 -3.97 1.34
N MET A 47 2.00 -5.15 1.37
CA MET A 47 1.30 -6.44 1.31
C MET A 47 0.48 -6.69 2.58
N ASN A 48 1.03 -6.39 3.75
CA ASN A 48 0.30 -6.53 5.02
C ASN A 48 -0.91 -5.58 5.06
N TYR A 49 -0.78 -4.35 4.58
CA TYR A 49 -1.91 -3.44 4.43
C TYR A 49 -3.01 -4.03 3.54
N MET A 50 -2.65 -4.54 2.36
CA MET A 50 -3.62 -5.14 1.44
C MET A 50 -4.33 -6.34 2.09
N LYS A 51 -3.61 -7.24 2.75
CA LYS A 51 -4.21 -8.40 3.46
C LYS A 51 -5.18 -7.96 4.56
N ASN A 52 -4.75 -7.07 5.44
CA ASN A 52 -5.57 -6.60 6.56
C ASN A 52 -6.85 -5.89 6.09
N SER A 53 -6.78 -5.19 4.95
CA SER A 53 -7.97 -4.55 4.35
C SER A 53 -9.00 -5.55 3.82
N LEU A 54 -8.60 -6.77 3.49
CA LEU A 54 -9.51 -7.86 3.11
C LEU A 54 -10.15 -8.53 4.33
N ASP A 55 -9.38 -8.66 5.42
CA ASP A 55 -9.83 -9.30 6.66
C ASP A 55 -10.76 -8.41 7.50
N GLY A 56 -11.05 -7.18 7.03
CA GLY A 56 -11.88 -6.20 7.75
C GLY A 56 -11.21 -5.66 9.01
N VAL A 57 -9.89 -5.82 9.13
CA VAL A 57 -9.12 -5.28 10.25
C VAL A 57 -8.82 -3.82 9.94
N GLU A 58 -9.57 -2.90 10.56
CA GLU A 58 -9.22 -1.48 10.59
C GLU A 58 -7.82 -1.34 11.19
N ILE A 59 -6.80 -1.11 10.35
CA ILE A 59 -5.50 -0.64 10.82
C ILE A 59 -5.73 0.79 11.30
N LYS A 60 -6.01 0.93 12.60
CA LYS A 60 -5.97 2.22 13.27
C LYS A 60 -4.53 2.71 13.24
N GLU A 61 -4.40 3.94 12.76
CA GLU A 61 -3.20 4.76 12.56
C GLU A 61 -1.98 4.32 13.39
N LEU A 62 -0.86 4.05 12.69
CA LEU A 62 0.49 4.04 13.25
C LEU A 62 1.05 5.46 13.23
#